data_AF-A0A831LGK0-F1
#
_entry.id   AF-A0A831LGK0-F1
#
_cell.length_a   1.000
_cell.length_b   1.000
_cell.length_c   1.000
_cell.angle_alpha   90.00
_cell.angle_beta   90.00
_cell.angle_gamma   90.00
#
_symmetry.space_group_name_H-M   'P 1'
#
loop_
_entity.id
_entity.type
_entity.pdbx_description
1 polymer ?
#
loop_
_entity_poly.entity_id
_entity_poly.type
_entity_poly.pdbx_seq_one_letter_code
_entity_poly.pdbx_strand_id
1 'polypeptide(L)' 'MILIADSGSTKTSWCFSEKGKEPELFNTGGVNPFFRTT' A
#
# COMPACT_ATOMS: atom_id res chain seq x y z
N MET A 1 -0.55 -14.12 -5.33
CA MET A 1 -0.86 -12.69 -5.38
C MET A 1 -0.46 -12.11 -4.03
N ILE A 2 0.34 -11.04 -4.02
CA ILE A 2 0.81 -10.39 -2.80
C ILE A 2 0.58 -8.88 -2.93
N LEU A 3 0.20 -8.24 -1.84
CA LEU A 3 0.11 -6.80 -1.73
C LEU A 3 1.08 -6.35 -0.64
N ILE A 4 2.05 -5.53 -1.02
CA ILE A 4 3.06 -4.97 -0.12
C ILE A 4 2.73 -3.50 0.10
N ALA A 5 2.74 -3.07 1.36
CA ALA A 5 2.50 -1.69 1.75
C ALA A 5 3.72 -1.16 2.52
N ASP A 6 4.27 -0.04 2.06
CA ASP A 6 5.26 0.76 2.77
C ASP A 6 4.60 2.09 3.17
N SER A 7 4.21 2.20 4.44
CA SER A 7 3.39 3.31 4.93
C SER A 7 4.18 4.24 5.85
N GLY A 8 4.35 5.49 5.43
CA GLY A 8 4.76 6.61 6.28
C GLY A 8 3.56 7.41 6.78
N SER A 9 3.83 8.49 7.52
CA SER A 9 2.79 9.37 8.07
C SER A 9 2.01 10.16 7.01
N THR A 10 2.63 10.49 5.88
CA THR A 10 2.05 11.33 4.83
C THR A 10 1.65 10.55 3.58
N LYS A 11 2.34 9.44 3.29
CA LYS A 11 2.17 8.65 2.07
C LYS A 11 2.29 7.16 2.38
N THR A 12 1.50 6.36 1.69
CA THR A 12 1.68 4.91 1.62
C THR A 12 1.94 4.50 0.18
N SER A 13 3.06 3.82 -0.04
CA SER A 13 3.42 3.23 -1.33
C SER A 13 2.93 1.79 -1.36
N TRP A 14 2.32 1.38 -2.46
CA TRP A 14 1.75 0.05 -2.63
C TRP A 14 2.41 -0.66 -3.81
N CYS A 15 2.66 -1.95 -3.64
CA CYS A 15 3.08 -2.85 -4.70
C CYS A 15 2.17 -4.07 -4.73
N PHE A 16 1.42 -4.20 -5.81
CA PHE A 16 0.58 -5.35 -6.07
C PHE A 16 1.28 -6.27 -7.07
N SER A 17 1.58 -7.50 -6.66
CA SER A 17 2.28 -8.46 -7.49
C SER A 17 1.48 -9.76 -7.64
N GLU A 18 1.29 -10.15 -8.89
CA GLU A 18 0.66 -11.41 -9.29
C GLU A 18 1.62 -12.19 -10.18
N LYS A 19 1.60 -13.53 -10.07
CA LYS A 19 2.51 -14.38 -10.85
C LYS A 19 2.21 -14.21 -12.35
N GLY A 20 3.24 -13.86 -13.13
CA GLY A 20 3.11 -13.70 -14.59
C GLY A 20 2.54 -12.35 -15.04
N LYS A 21 2.41 -11.37 -14.14
CA LYS A 21 2.08 -9.98 -14.47
C LYS A 21 3.15 -9.05 -13.91
N GLU A 22 3.35 -7.92 -14.58
CA GLU A 22 4.19 -6.85 -14.06
C GLU A 22 3.60 -6.30 -12.76
N PRO A 23 4.44 -5.99 -11.74
CA PRO A 23 3.95 -5.39 -10.50
C PRO A 23 3.29 -4.03 -10.75
N GLU A 24 2.12 -3.84 -10.15
CA GLU A 24 1.43 -2.55 -10.18
C GLU A 24 1.85 -1.72 -8.97
N LEU A 25 2.33 -0.50 -9.24
CA LEU A 25 2.78 0.46 -8.22
C LEU A 25 1.82 1.64 -8.16
N PHE A 26 1.35 1.96 -6.95
CA PHE A 26 0.48 3.10 -6.72
C PHE A 26 0.68 3.71 -5.32
N ASN A 27 0.18 4.93 -5.13
CA ASN A 27 0.35 5.67 -3.89
C ASN A 27 -1.00 6.13 -3.33
N THR A 28 -1.11 6.13 -2.01
CA THR A 28 -2.22 6.77 -1.28
C THR A 28 -1.65 7.72 -0.22
N GLY A 29 -2.54 8.49 0.42
CA GLY A 29 -2.20 9.16 1.68
C GLY A 29 -1.79 8.16 2.77
N GLY A 30 -1.06 8.65 3.77
CA GLY A 30 -0.57 7.85 4.88
C GLY A 30 -1.68 7.11 5.63
N VAL A 31 -1.43 5.85 5.97
CA VAL A 31 -2.38 5.00 6.72
C VAL A 31 -1.85 4.84 8.14
N ASN A 32 -2.46 5.57 9.09
CA ASN A 32 -2.14 5.48 10.51
C ASN A 32 -3.33 4.89 11.29
N PRO A 33 -3.15 3.75 11.99
CA PRO A 33 -4.21 3.10 12.76
C PRO A 33 -4.88 3.98 13.82
N PHE A 34 -4.15 4.94 14.40
CA PHE A 34 -4.69 5.85 15.42
C PHE A 34 -5.89 6.66 14.91
N PHE A 35 -5.91 7.04 13.62
CA PHE A 35 -6.99 7.83 13.03
C PHE A 35 -8.10 6.98 12.39
N ARG A 36 -8.01 5.64 12.47
CA ARG A 36 -9.01 4.73 11.88
C ARG A 36 -9.94 4.25 13.00
N THR A 37 -11.23 4.55 12.87
CA THR A 37 -12.28 3.91 13.67
C THR A 37 -12.71 2.60 13.02
N THR A 38 -13.22 1.67 13.83
CA THR A 38 -13.72 0.35 13.39
C THR A 38 -15.04 0.46 12.64
#